data_AF-S5YAJ0-F1
#
_entry.id   AF-S5YAJ0-F1
#
_cell.length_a   1.000
_cell.length_b   1.000
_cell.length_c   1.000
_cell.angle_alpha   90.00
_cell.angle_beta   90.00
_cell.angle_gamma   90.00
#
_symmetry.space_group_name_H-M   'P 1'
#
loop_
_entity.id
_entity.type
_entity.pdbx_description
1 polymer ?
#
loop_
_entity_poly.entity_id
_entity_poly.type
_entity_poly.pdbx_seq_one_letter_code
_entity_poly.pdbx_strand_id
1 'polypeptide(L)'
;MIGLREATPAGIEDTPVVSPPGYEDTDDIRLGDLMRGERATLGKSLLDVQRELRIRASFVAAIENCDTSAFDAPSFIPGYVRSYARYLGMDPDWTFQRFCTESGFRPAHGLNPAASGAKPQRRPSDPAEALANPHALFLPQQKSFWSSVEPRAIGSVMVMVMLACGLGYGGWSVLQEVQKVNLTPGDHAPGVIASLDPVQDASQPDNIDTAGVNLPQPEGLDRIYRPQVLEVPVLTARDGPIAAIDPGLTASGSVASVVAQVAPAPAGVMPAGVVQGPIQAGTLPLQTAALTPGVAGPVLPEQNGVRTVAPDQAEVELLATRPAWVRVTSADGTVLLEKTMDAGERFALPKLEEPPILRAGNSGAVYFAVNGKTYGPAAKGAQVVKNVVLSADSLTEKFAFADVTKDPQLAEMVALASAETPRADSTETVAGGRSE
;
A
#
# COMPACT_ATOMS: atom_id res chain seq x y z
N MET A 1 -30.20 46.05 39.33
CA MET A 1 -30.06 44.66 39.82
C MET A 1 -28.77 44.09 39.28
N ILE A 2 -27.79 43.96 40.16
CA ILE A 2 -26.43 43.48 39.88
C ILE A 2 -26.48 41.96 40.06
N GLY A 3 -26.33 41.20 38.98
CA GLY A 3 -26.26 39.75 38.99
C GLY A 3 -24.82 39.28 39.16
N LEU A 4 -24.56 38.57 40.25
CA LEU A 4 -23.28 37.94 40.60
C LEU A 4 -22.77 37.03 39.48
N ARG A 5 -21.47 37.13 39.18
CA ARG A 5 -20.71 36.13 38.43
C ARG A 5 -20.28 35.03 39.39
N GLU A 6 -20.74 33.81 39.17
CA GLU A 6 -20.10 32.62 39.76
C GLU A 6 -18.84 32.30 38.98
N ALA A 7 -17.73 32.19 39.71
CA ALA A 7 -16.43 31.80 39.19
C ALA A 7 -16.40 30.27 39.01
N THR A 8 -16.10 29.80 37.80
CA THR A 8 -15.79 28.40 37.53
C THR A 8 -14.39 28.09 38.06
N PRO A 9 -14.19 27.11 38.97
CA PRO A 9 -12.85 26.71 39.35
C PRO A 9 -12.24 25.84 38.25
N ALA A 10 -10.98 26.15 37.91
CA ALA A 10 -10.13 25.32 37.10
C ALA A 10 -9.75 24.05 37.89
N GLY A 11 -10.15 22.90 37.37
CA GLY A 11 -9.74 21.58 37.82
C GLY A 11 -9.87 20.63 36.65
N ILE A 12 -8.75 20.36 35.97
CA ILE A 12 -8.66 19.29 34.98
C ILE A 12 -8.55 18.00 35.79
N GLU A 13 -9.69 17.38 36.04
CA GLU A 13 -9.74 15.98 36.44
C GLU A 13 -9.87 15.14 35.17
N ASP A 14 -8.87 14.29 34.93
CA ASP A 14 -8.91 13.17 33.99
C ASP A 14 -10.10 12.27 34.37
N THR A 15 -11.27 12.59 33.84
CA THR A 15 -12.42 11.69 33.85
C THR A 15 -12.20 10.74 32.69
N PRO A 16 -12.00 9.43 32.92
CA PRO A 16 -11.99 8.48 31.83
C PRO A 16 -13.34 8.60 31.13
N VAL A 17 -13.29 8.90 29.83
CA VAL A 17 -14.48 8.88 28.98
C VAL A 17 -15.02 7.46 29.03
N VAL A 18 -16.02 7.24 29.89
CA VAL A 18 -16.76 5.98 29.94
C VAL A 18 -17.47 5.86 28.60
N SER A 19 -16.86 5.09 27.71
CA SER A 19 -17.48 4.68 26.47
C SER A 19 -18.73 3.86 26.82
N PRO A 20 -19.85 4.02 26.08
CA PRO A 20 -21.08 3.29 26.39
C PRO A 20 -20.83 1.78 26.39
N PRO A 21 -21.49 1.03 27.29
CA PRO A 21 -21.26 -0.41 27.46
C PRO A 21 -21.72 -1.14 26.19
N GLY A 22 -20.76 -1.70 25.48
CA GLY A 22 -20.95 -2.35 24.17
C GLY A 22 -19.70 -2.33 23.28
N TYR A 23 -18.68 -1.55 23.63
CA TYR A 23 -17.43 -1.41 22.87
C TYR A 23 -16.25 -2.23 23.44
N GLU A 24 -16.32 -2.74 24.67
CA GLU A 24 -15.15 -3.25 25.41
C GLU A 24 -14.65 -4.65 25.01
N ASP A 25 -15.39 -5.42 24.20
CA ASP A 25 -14.93 -6.72 23.67
C ASP A 25 -14.28 -6.61 22.26
N THR A 26 -13.96 -5.39 21.79
CA THR A 26 -13.51 -5.15 20.40
C THR A 26 -12.00 -5.33 20.23
N ASP A 27 -11.23 -5.38 21.32
CA ASP A 27 -9.77 -5.32 21.27
C ASP A 27 -9.12 -6.60 20.71
N ASP A 28 -9.80 -7.75 20.77
CA ASP A 28 -9.31 -9.03 20.21
C ASP A 28 -9.61 -9.21 18.70
N ILE A 29 -10.43 -8.34 18.09
CA ILE A 29 -10.90 -8.52 16.70
C ILE A 29 -10.16 -7.57 15.78
N ARG A 30 -9.45 -8.06 14.75
CA ARG A 30 -8.76 -7.21 13.75
C ARG A 30 -9.69 -6.19 13.10
N LEU A 31 -9.17 -5.01 12.77
CA LEU A 31 -9.95 -3.95 12.13
C LEU A 31 -10.53 -4.41 10.80
N GLY A 32 -9.72 -5.15 10.06
CA GLY A 32 -10.09 -5.74 8.78
C GLY A 32 -11.37 -6.55 8.83
N ASP A 33 -11.44 -7.47 9.80
CA ASP A 33 -12.58 -8.36 10.02
C ASP A 33 -13.83 -7.56 10.41
N LEU A 34 -13.65 -6.52 11.21
CA LEU A 34 -14.72 -5.64 11.63
C LEU A 34 -15.30 -4.86 10.43
N MET A 35 -14.46 -4.22 9.61
CA MET A 35 -14.90 -3.49 8.43
C MET A 35 -15.53 -4.41 7.37
N ARG A 36 -15.01 -5.63 7.22
CA ARG A 36 -15.58 -6.65 6.34
C ARG A 36 -16.96 -7.11 6.82
N GLY A 37 -17.11 -7.30 8.13
CA GLY A 37 -18.39 -7.61 8.78
C GLY A 37 -19.44 -6.53 8.53
N GLU A 38 -19.09 -5.26 8.72
CA GLU A 38 -19.99 -4.13 8.45
C GLU A 38 -20.32 -3.97 6.95
N ARG A 39 -19.39 -4.27 6.05
CA ARG A 39 -19.73 -4.30 4.62
C ARG A 39 -20.73 -5.42 4.30
N ALA A 40 -20.59 -6.57 4.95
CA ALA A 40 -21.47 -7.72 4.75
C ALA A 40 -22.87 -7.49 5.36
N THR A 41 -23.02 -6.76 6.47
CA THR A 41 -24.34 -6.36 7.00
C THR A 41 -25.10 -5.46 6.04
N LEU A 42 -24.39 -4.57 5.34
CA LEU A 42 -24.95 -3.74 4.27
C LEU A 42 -25.24 -4.54 2.97
N GLY A 43 -24.81 -5.81 2.89
CA GLY A 43 -24.99 -6.65 1.71
C GLY A 43 -24.23 -6.16 0.47
N LYS A 44 -23.13 -5.43 0.65
CA LYS A 44 -22.38 -4.79 -0.44
C LYS A 44 -21.17 -5.62 -0.87
N SER A 45 -20.99 -5.79 -2.17
CA SER A 45 -19.75 -6.34 -2.72
C SER A 45 -18.65 -5.26 -2.77
N LEU A 46 -17.38 -5.68 -2.88
CA LEU A 46 -16.27 -4.76 -3.08
C LEU A 46 -16.44 -3.90 -4.35
N LEU A 47 -17.09 -4.45 -5.40
CA LEU A 47 -17.39 -3.72 -6.63
C LEU A 47 -18.47 -2.65 -6.43
N ASP A 48 -19.44 -2.89 -5.55
CA ASP A 48 -20.45 -1.91 -5.18
C ASP A 48 -19.84 -0.75 -4.41
N VAL A 49 -18.97 -1.06 -3.43
CA VAL A 49 -18.22 -0.03 -2.68
C VAL A 49 -17.36 0.79 -3.62
N GLN A 50 -16.72 0.17 -4.62
CA GLN A 50 -15.95 0.90 -5.63
C GLN A 50 -16.81 1.89 -6.42
N ARG A 51 -18.00 1.47 -6.86
CA ARG A 51 -18.90 2.33 -7.64
C ARG A 51 -19.39 3.53 -6.83
N GLU A 52 -19.68 3.31 -5.55
CA GLU A 52 -20.25 4.31 -4.64
C GLU A 52 -19.18 5.28 -4.09
N LEU A 53 -18.04 4.78 -3.64
CA LEU A 53 -16.96 5.61 -3.08
C LEU A 53 -15.95 6.11 -4.11
N ARG A 54 -15.97 5.58 -5.34
CA ARG A 54 -14.96 5.85 -6.37
C ARG A 54 -13.53 5.51 -5.92
N ILE A 55 -13.41 4.55 -5.00
CA ILE A 55 -12.15 3.97 -4.54
C ILE A 55 -12.01 2.60 -5.22
N ARG A 56 -10.85 2.30 -5.79
CA ARG A 56 -10.60 1.00 -6.45
C ARG A 56 -10.86 -0.15 -5.47
N ALA A 57 -11.55 -1.20 -5.92
CA ALA A 57 -11.89 -2.37 -5.10
C ALA A 57 -10.64 -3.05 -4.51
N SER A 58 -9.52 -3.03 -5.24
CA SER A 58 -8.22 -3.49 -4.75
C SER A 58 -7.75 -2.72 -3.51
N PHE A 59 -7.96 -1.40 -3.46
CA PHE A 59 -7.60 -0.58 -2.30
C PHE A 59 -8.56 -0.82 -1.13
N VAL A 60 -9.85 -1.03 -1.38
CA VAL A 60 -10.81 -1.40 -0.31
C VAL A 60 -10.42 -2.74 0.31
N ALA A 61 -10.07 -3.73 -0.52
CA ALA A 61 -9.56 -5.02 -0.04
C ALA A 61 -8.24 -4.87 0.73
N ALA A 62 -7.34 -3.99 0.27
CA ALA A 62 -6.09 -3.69 0.98
C ALA A 62 -6.34 -3.06 2.36
N ILE A 63 -7.34 -2.17 2.49
CA ILE A 63 -7.77 -1.63 3.79
C ILE A 63 -8.27 -2.76 4.70
N GLU A 64 -9.13 -3.65 4.17
CA GLU A 64 -9.65 -4.80 4.92
C GLU A 64 -8.56 -5.82 5.32
N ASN A 65 -7.46 -5.90 4.58
CA ASN A 65 -6.34 -6.79 4.92
C ASN A 65 -5.22 -6.06 5.69
N CYS A 66 -5.39 -4.76 5.99
CA CYS A 66 -4.36 -3.91 6.58
C CYS A 66 -3.02 -3.91 5.80
N ASP A 67 -3.07 -4.11 4.48
CA ASP A 67 -1.89 -4.15 3.62
C ASP A 67 -1.61 -2.76 3.03
N THR A 68 -0.53 -2.12 3.51
CA THR A 68 -0.12 -0.78 3.07
C THR A 68 0.68 -0.79 1.77
N SER A 69 1.20 -1.95 1.34
CA SER A 69 2.04 -2.07 0.16
C SER A 69 1.25 -2.02 -1.15
N ALA A 70 -0.03 -2.39 -1.08
CA ALA A 70 -0.94 -2.40 -2.24
C ALA A 70 -1.37 -1.00 -2.71
N PHE A 71 -1.04 0.08 -1.99
CA PHE A 71 -1.40 1.44 -2.37
C PHE A 71 -0.31 2.11 -3.22
N ASP A 72 -0.67 2.60 -4.40
CA ASP A 72 0.25 3.33 -5.30
C ASP A 72 0.81 4.61 -4.64
N ALA A 73 -0.02 5.29 -3.84
CA ALA A 73 0.31 6.58 -3.25
C ALA A 73 -0.10 6.61 -1.76
N PRO A 74 0.86 6.41 -0.82
CA PRO A 74 0.59 6.31 0.62
C PRO A 74 -0.11 7.53 1.22
N SER A 75 0.06 8.71 0.62
CA SER A 75 -0.58 9.96 1.06
C SER A 75 -2.11 9.93 1.02
N PHE A 76 -2.72 9.05 0.20
CA PHE A 76 -4.18 8.95 0.08
C PHE A 76 -4.82 7.91 1.02
N ILE A 77 -4.02 7.02 1.62
CA ILE A 77 -4.49 6.00 2.57
C ILE A 77 -5.38 6.61 3.66
N PRO A 78 -5.02 7.73 4.32
CA PRO A 78 -5.87 8.34 5.35
C PRO A 78 -7.23 8.80 4.83
N GLY A 79 -7.32 9.21 3.57
CA GLY A 79 -8.55 9.64 2.93
C GLY A 79 -9.46 8.46 2.57
N TYR A 80 -8.87 7.37 2.08
CA TYR A 80 -9.61 6.16 1.73
C TYR A 80 -10.16 5.45 2.96
N VAL A 81 -9.35 5.25 4.00
CA VAL A 81 -9.78 4.61 5.26
C VAL A 81 -10.94 5.38 5.89
N ARG A 82 -10.83 6.71 6.03
CA ARG A 82 -11.91 7.53 6.62
C ARG A 82 -13.17 7.56 5.76
N SER A 83 -13.04 7.58 4.44
CA SER A 83 -14.20 7.57 3.55
C SER A 83 -14.93 6.22 3.60
N TYR A 84 -14.18 5.13 3.70
CA TYR A 84 -14.76 3.81 3.87
C TYR A 84 -15.40 3.63 5.25
N ALA A 85 -14.76 4.11 6.34
CA ALA A 85 -15.36 4.10 7.68
C ALA A 85 -16.70 4.85 7.72
N ARG A 86 -16.78 6.06 7.15
CA ARG A 86 -18.03 6.82 7.06
C ARG A 86 -19.12 6.08 6.27
N TYR A 87 -18.73 5.39 5.21
CA TYR A 87 -19.65 4.59 4.40
C TYR A 87 -20.25 3.43 5.18
N LEU A 88 -19.44 2.77 6.03
CA LEU A 88 -19.87 1.68 6.90
C LEU A 88 -20.60 2.16 8.17
N GLY A 89 -20.74 3.47 8.39
CA GLY A 89 -21.35 4.03 9.60
C GLY A 89 -20.46 3.94 10.84
N MET A 90 -19.15 3.75 10.68
CA MET A 90 -18.16 3.69 11.75
C MET A 90 -17.50 5.06 12.01
N ASP A 91 -16.94 5.25 13.20
CA ASP A 91 -16.18 6.47 13.51
C ASP A 91 -14.89 6.55 12.67
N PRO A 92 -14.71 7.60 11.85
CA PRO A 92 -13.61 7.66 10.89
C PRO A 92 -12.24 7.86 11.55
N ASP A 93 -12.18 8.58 12.68
CA ASP A 93 -10.91 8.91 13.33
C ASP A 93 -10.41 7.73 14.17
N TRP A 94 -11.31 7.07 14.89
CA TRP A 94 -11.06 5.80 15.56
C TRP A 94 -10.59 4.73 14.58
N THR A 95 -11.32 4.54 13.47
CA THR A 95 -10.97 3.53 12.46
C THR A 95 -9.58 3.78 11.88
N PHE A 96 -9.27 5.05 11.58
CA PHE A 96 -7.96 5.41 11.04
C PHE A 96 -6.83 5.22 12.06
N GLN A 97 -7.04 5.60 13.32
CA GLN A 97 -6.08 5.39 14.39
C GLN A 97 -5.79 3.89 14.57
N ARG A 98 -6.84 3.07 14.61
CA ARG A 98 -6.74 1.62 14.76
C ARG A 98 -6.06 0.98 13.55
N PHE A 99 -6.33 1.48 12.33
CA PHE A 99 -5.62 1.07 11.11
C PHE A 99 -4.12 1.36 11.20
N CYS A 100 -3.72 2.54 11.72
CA CYS A 100 -2.30 2.88 11.88
C CYS A 100 -1.60 1.96 12.88
N THR A 101 -2.28 1.58 13.97
CA THR A 101 -1.76 0.62 14.96
C THR A 101 -1.57 -0.77 14.37
N GLU A 102 -2.53 -1.27 13.58
CA GLU A 102 -2.46 -2.64 13.04
C GLU A 102 -1.55 -2.79 11.82
N SER A 103 -1.60 -1.82 10.90
CA SER A 103 -0.81 -1.86 9.66
C SER A 103 0.61 -1.30 9.83
N GLY A 104 0.91 -0.67 10.97
CA GLY A 104 2.15 0.07 11.18
C GLY A 104 2.28 1.33 10.31
N PHE A 105 1.21 1.74 9.62
CA PHE A 105 1.21 2.91 8.76
C PHE A 105 1.49 4.20 9.54
N ARG A 106 2.52 4.92 9.13
CA ARG A 106 2.84 6.26 9.66
C ARG A 106 2.54 7.30 8.60
N PRO A 107 1.60 8.23 8.86
CA PRO A 107 1.36 9.35 7.96
C PRO A 107 2.66 10.14 7.78
N ALA A 108 3.02 10.43 6.53
CA ALA A 108 4.16 11.32 6.27
C ALA A 108 3.94 12.68 6.96
N HIS A 109 5.03 13.24 7.51
CA HIS A 109 5.05 14.47 8.31
C HIS A 109 4.34 15.61 7.55
N GLY A 110 3.16 16.02 8.04
CA GLY A 110 2.31 17.03 7.41
C GLY A 110 0.80 16.75 7.54
N LEU A 111 0.40 15.49 7.73
CA LEU A 111 -1.02 15.08 7.88
C LEU A 111 -1.41 14.63 9.31
N ASN A 112 -0.47 14.69 10.26
CA ASN A 112 -0.81 14.45 11.67
C ASN A 112 -1.67 15.63 12.16
N PRO A 113 -2.81 15.44 12.84
CA PRO A 113 -3.62 16.54 13.36
C PRO A 113 -2.83 17.52 14.25
N ALA A 114 -1.75 17.05 14.89
CA ALA A 114 -0.80 17.88 15.65
C ALA A 114 0.12 18.78 14.78
N ALA A 115 0.29 18.47 13.49
CA ALA A 115 1.07 19.26 12.52
C ALA A 115 0.20 20.28 11.75
N SER A 116 -1.11 20.07 11.70
CA SER A 116 -2.05 21.10 11.28
C SER A 116 -2.12 22.17 12.37
N GLY A 117 -1.50 23.34 12.11
CA GLY A 117 -1.66 24.52 12.96
C GLY A 117 -3.14 24.81 13.23
N ALA A 118 -3.42 25.39 14.40
CA ALA A 118 -4.77 25.62 14.92
C ALA A 118 -5.77 25.97 13.80
N LYS A 119 -6.72 25.06 13.56
CA LYS A 119 -7.76 25.22 12.55
C LYS A 119 -8.46 26.56 12.82
N PRO A 120 -8.48 27.53 11.89
CA PRO A 120 -9.08 28.83 12.17
C PRO A 120 -10.56 28.59 12.45
N GLN A 121 -10.94 28.76 13.71
CA GLN A 121 -12.31 28.62 14.15
C GLN A 121 -13.11 29.70 13.44
N ARG A 122 -13.93 29.27 12.46
CA ARG A 122 -14.84 30.13 11.74
C ARG A 122 -15.87 30.63 12.75
N ARG A 123 -15.58 31.74 13.44
CA ARG A 123 -16.58 32.47 14.21
C ARG A 123 -17.67 32.88 13.20
N PRO A 124 -18.96 32.65 13.49
CA PRO A 124 -20.02 33.32 12.76
C PRO A 124 -19.90 34.80 13.09
N SER A 125 -19.15 35.56 12.30
CA SER A 125 -19.14 37.02 12.41
C SER A 125 -20.47 37.51 11.88
N ASP A 126 -21.24 38.15 12.75
CA ASP A 126 -22.37 38.98 12.37
C ASP A 126 -21.96 39.85 11.16
N PRO A 127 -22.73 39.89 10.05
CA PRO A 127 -22.38 40.69 8.87
C PRO A 127 -22.11 42.17 9.20
N ALA A 128 -22.71 42.70 10.27
CA ALA A 128 -22.43 44.05 10.75
C ALA A 128 -20.98 44.20 11.29
N GLU A 129 -20.47 43.19 11.99
CA GLU A 129 -19.12 43.18 12.55
C GLU A 129 -18.07 42.89 11.45
N ALA A 130 -18.42 42.10 10.43
CA ALA A 130 -17.56 41.86 9.27
C ALA A 130 -17.32 43.13 8.42
N LEU A 131 -18.29 44.06 8.38
CA LEU A 131 -18.19 45.34 7.69
C LEU A 131 -17.57 46.46 8.55
N ALA A 132 -17.69 46.35 9.88
CA ALA A 132 -17.09 47.29 10.83
C ALA A 132 -15.61 47.00 11.13
N ASN A 133 -15.13 45.79 10.82
CA ASN A 133 -13.72 45.43 10.96
C ASN A 133 -12.87 46.08 9.84
N PRO A 134 -11.91 46.98 10.18
CA PRO A 134 -11.04 47.61 9.19
C PRO A 134 -10.07 46.62 8.52
N HIS A 135 -9.96 45.41 9.07
CA HIS A 135 -9.20 44.29 8.51
C HIS A 135 -10.12 43.27 7.84
N ALA A 136 -10.84 43.70 6.80
CA ALA A 136 -11.73 42.83 6.05
C ALA A 136 -10.93 41.72 5.30
N LEU A 137 -11.49 40.50 5.34
CA LEU A 137 -10.90 39.25 4.84
C LEU A 137 -10.58 39.24 3.33
N PHE A 138 -11.10 40.22 2.58
CA PHE A 138 -11.04 40.29 1.12
C PHE A 138 -10.03 41.33 0.58
N LEU A 139 -9.33 42.06 1.45
CA LEU A 139 -8.23 42.93 1.01
C LEU A 139 -6.89 42.22 1.27
N PRO A 140 -6.00 42.13 0.27
CA PRO A 140 -4.66 41.60 0.49
C PRO A 140 -3.95 42.48 1.52
N GLN A 141 -3.69 41.91 2.71
CA GLN A 141 -2.94 42.58 3.75
C GLN A 141 -1.53 42.84 3.20
N GLN A 142 -1.11 44.10 3.16
CA GLN A 142 0.29 44.41 2.86
C GLN A 142 1.14 43.86 4.00
N LYS A 143 1.93 42.82 3.73
CA LYS A 143 2.87 42.26 4.69
C LYS A 143 3.80 43.39 5.16
N SER A 144 3.93 43.56 6.47
CA SER A 144 4.85 44.54 7.06
C SER A 144 6.25 44.32 6.50
N PHE A 145 6.89 45.38 5.99
CA PHE A 145 8.22 45.33 5.35
C PHE A 145 9.28 44.65 6.24
N TRP A 146 9.10 44.73 7.55
CA TRP A 146 9.96 44.11 8.56
C TRP A 146 9.90 42.58 8.60
N SER A 147 8.83 41.97 8.09
CA SER A 147 8.68 40.50 8.03
C SER A 147 9.44 39.85 6.87
N SER A 148 9.88 40.65 5.89
CA SER A 148 10.69 40.19 4.75
C SER A 148 12.19 40.18 5.05
N VAL A 149 12.60 40.72 6.20
CA VAL A 149 14.00 40.79 6.58
C VAL A 149 14.41 39.47 7.22
N GLU A 150 14.84 38.53 6.40
CA GLU A 150 15.43 37.29 6.87
C GLU A 150 16.79 37.58 7.55
N PRO A 151 17.08 36.99 8.73
CA PRO A 151 18.35 37.21 9.43
C PRO A 151 19.60 36.90 8.58
N ARG A 152 19.46 36.01 7.59
CA ARG A 152 20.54 35.63 6.66
C ARG A 152 20.84 36.73 5.63
N ALA A 153 19.85 37.54 5.25
CA ALA A 153 20.02 38.64 4.29
C ALA A 153 20.78 39.83 4.89
N ILE A 154 20.63 40.07 6.20
CA ILE A 154 21.37 41.11 6.93
C ILE A 154 22.88 40.89 6.81
N GLY A 155 23.33 39.63 6.85
CA GLY A 155 24.74 39.27 6.72
C GLY A 155 25.33 39.64 5.37
N SER A 156 24.63 39.39 4.25
CA SER A 156 25.17 39.71 2.91
C SER A 156 25.18 41.22 2.65
N VAL A 157 24.18 41.95 3.15
CA VAL A 157 24.15 43.41 3.06
C VAL A 157 25.30 44.03 3.85
N MET A 158 25.62 43.51 5.04
CA MET A 158 26.76 43.98 5.83
C MET A 158 28.09 43.74 5.11
N VAL A 159 28.28 42.56 4.51
CA VAL A 159 29.48 42.26 3.71
C VAL A 159 29.59 43.18 2.50
N MET A 160 28.48 43.42 1.79
CA MET A 160 28.45 44.33 0.63
C MET A 160 28.84 45.75 1.01
N VAL A 161 28.31 46.27 2.14
CA VAL A 161 28.67 47.61 2.65
C VAL A 161 30.15 47.65 3.04
N MET A 162 30.67 46.63 3.73
CA MET A 162 32.08 46.57 4.11
C MET A 162 33.00 46.57 2.89
N LEU A 163 32.64 45.83 1.84
CA LEU A 163 33.39 45.78 0.58
C LEU A 163 33.34 47.12 -0.17
N ALA A 164 32.16 47.76 -0.23
CA ALA A 164 31.99 49.07 -0.85
C ALA A 164 32.80 50.16 -0.12
N CYS A 165 32.77 50.17 1.21
CA CYS A 165 33.59 51.09 2.02
C CYS A 165 35.09 50.81 1.85
N GLY A 166 35.51 49.55 1.80
CA GLY A 166 36.91 49.18 1.57
C GLY A 166 37.43 49.64 0.20
N LEU A 167 36.65 49.41 -0.87
CA LEU A 167 36.97 49.88 -2.21
C LEU A 167 36.98 51.41 -2.31
N GLY A 168 35.99 52.07 -1.71
CA GLY A 168 35.93 53.53 -1.67
C GLY A 168 37.11 54.15 -0.92
N TYR A 169 37.46 53.58 0.24
CA TYR A 169 38.62 53.99 1.01
C TYR A 169 39.93 53.74 0.27
N GLY A 170 40.08 52.57 -0.37
CA GLY A 170 41.24 52.24 -1.19
C GLY A 170 41.41 53.23 -2.36
N GLY A 171 40.33 53.52 -3.09
CA GLY A 171 40.35 54.49 -4.19
C GLY A 171 40.71 55.91 -3.71
N TRP A 172 40.12 56.35 -2.59
CA TRP A 172 40.44 57.64 -1.99
C TRP A 172 41.91 57.74 -1.54
N SER A 173 42.45 56.67 -0.94
CA SER A 173 43.85 56.60 -0.51
C SER A 173 44.82 56.67 -1.70
N VAL A 174 44.50 56.03 -2.83
CA VAL A 174 45.34 56.09 -4.04
C VAL A 174 45.37 57.51 -4.62
N LEU A 175 44.23 58.20 -4.67
CA LEU A 175 44.18 59.58 -5.14
C LEU A 175 45.04 60.53 -4.28
N GLN A 176 45.05 60.31 -2.95
CA GLN A 176 45.92 61.09 -2.05
C GLN A 176 47.40 60.82 -2.31
N GLU A 177 47.80 59.61 -2.67
CA GLU A 177 49.19 59.28 -2.95
C GLU A 177 49.65 59.81 -4.32
N VAL A 178 48.76 59.78 -5.33
CA VAL A 178 49.03 60.39 -6.64
C VAL A 178 49.13 61.92 -6.56
N GLN A 179 48.43 62.57 -5.64
CA GLN A 179 48.60 64.01 -5.40
C GLN A 179 49.87 64.36 -4.63
N LYS A 180 50.52 63.39 -3.98
CA LYS A 180 51.88 63.54 -3.44
C LYS A 180 52.92 63.21 -4.51
N VAL A 181 52.76 63.77 -5.71
CA VAL A 181 53.93 63.86 -6.60
C VAL A 181 54.89 64.82 -5.90
N ASN A 182 55.93 64.26 -5.27
CA ASN A 182 57.14 65.01 -5.00
C ASN A 182 57.67 65.43 -6.37
N LEU A 183 57.30 66.63 -6.82
CA LEU A 183 58.09 67.33 -7.82
C LEU A 183 59.44 67.57 -7.17
N THR A 184 60.36 66.62 -7.35
CA THR A 184 61.77 66.89 -7.16
C THR A 184 62.09 67.98 -8.18
N PRO A 185 62.47 69.22 -7.78
CA PRO A 185 62.92 70.19 -8.75
C PRO A 185 64.17 69.58 -9.41
N GLY A 186 64.01 69.16 -10.66
CA GLY A 186 65.14 68.72 -11.46
C GLY A 186 65.96 69.96 -11.80
N ASP A 187 67.05 70.18 -11.07
CA ASP A 187 68.09 71.14 -11.42
C ASP A 187 68.93 70.64 -12.62
N HIS A 188 68.25 70.34 -13.73
CA HIS A 188 68.90 70.06 -15.00
C HIS A 188 68.32 71.00 -16.06
N ALA A 189 69.01 72.12 -16.25
CA ALA A 189 68.83 72.97 -17.41
C ALA A 189 69.01 72.11 -18.69
N PRO A 190 68.09 72.16 -19.66
CA PRO A 190 68.19 71.36 -20.87
C PRO A 190 69.40 71.82 -21.70
N GLY A 191 70.48 71.05 -21.62
CA GLY A 191 71.57 71.12 -22.58
C GLY A 191 71.08 70.59 -23.91
N VAL A 192 70.81 71.49 -24.84
CA VAL A 192 70.55 71.17 -26.25
C VAL A 192 71.82 70.58 -26.84
N ILE A 193 71.87 69.26 -26.98
CA ILE A 193 72.78 68.59 -27.91
C ILE A 193 71.96 67.96 -29.02
N ALA A 194 71.92 68.68 -30.14
CA ALA A 194 71.69 68.08 -31.43
C ALA A 194 72.90 67.21 -31.78
N SER A 195 72.70 65.89 -31.82
CA SER A 195 73.33 65.01 -32.81
C SER A 195 72.55 63.70 -32.82
N LEU A 196 71.89 63.46 -33.95
CA LEU A 196 71.35 62.16 -34.29
C LEU A 196 72.50 61.16 -34.47
N ASP A 197 72.38 59.98 -33.88
CA ASP A 197 72.96 58.75 -34.44
C ASP A 197 71.87 57.66 -34.45
N PRO A 198 71.22 57.42 -35.61
CA PRO A 198 70.05 56.57 -35.69
C PRO A 198 70.40 55.14 -36.12
N VAL A 199 71.41 54.47 -35.54
CA VAL A 199 71.65 53.04 -35.81
C VAL A 199 72.32 52.32 -34.62
N GLN A 200 71.72 52.27 -33.44
CA GLN A 200 72.18 51.30 -32.43
C GLN A 200 71.19 51.05 -31.27
N ASP A 201 69.95 50.64 -31.56
CA ASP A 201 69.19 49.82 -30.60
C ASP A 201 68.05 49.07 -31.31
N ALA A 202 68.44 48.12 -32.16
CA ALA A 202 67.59 47.00 -32.51
C ALA A 202 67.91 45.86 -31.54
N SER A 203 67.48 46.02 -30.28
CA SER A 203 67.44 44.95 -29.30
C SER A 203 66.00 44.48 -29.15
N GLN A 204 65.77 43.29 -29.68
CA GLN A 204 64.51 42.54 -29.70
C GLN A 204 64.02 42.32 -28.25
N PRO A 205 62.76 42.65 -27.88
CA PRO A 205 62.25 42.22 -26.60
C PRO A 205 61.99 40.71 -26.65
N ASP A 206 62.66 39.99 -25.75
CA ASP A 206 62.42 38.59 -25.44
C ASP A 206 60.92 38.34 -25.22
N ASN A 207 60.44 37.29 -25.86
CA ASN A 207 59.10 36.78 -25.68
C ASN A 207 59.01 36.21 -24.26
N ILE A 208 58.48 37.02 -23.34
CA ILE A 208 58.17 36.57 -21.99
C ILE A 208 57.08 35.51 -22.14
N ASP A 209 57.42 34.27 -21.82
CA ASP A 209 56.48 33.14 -21.69
C ASP A 209 55.36 33.55 -20.73
N THR A 210 54.30 34.10 -21.31
CA THR A 210 53.02 34.22 -20.65
C THR A 210 52.49 32.80 -20.57
N ALA A 211 52.57 32.22 -19.38
CA ALA A 211 51.88 31.00 -19.02
C ALA A 211 50.45 31.11 -19.57
N GLY A 212 50.17 30.36 -20.63
CA GLY A 212 48.88 30.32 -21.28
C GLY A 212 47.86 29.86 -20.26
N VAL A 213 47.16 30.80 -19.65
CA VAL A 213 45.92 30.51 -18.94
C VAL A 213 44.98 30.03 -20.04
N ASN A 214 44.80 28.71 -20.12
CA ASN A 214 43.81 28.08 -20.96
C ASN A 214 42.44 28.42 -20.38
N LEU A 215 41.92 29.62 -20.70
CA LEU A 215 40.54 29.95 -20.38
C LEU A 215 39.65 29.02 -21.21
N PRO A 216 38.71 28.29 -20.58
CA PRO A 216 37.82 27.40 -21.31
C PRO A 216 37.03 28.20 -22.35
N GLN A 217 37.12 27.74 -23.60
CA GLN A 217 36.41 28.34 -24.73
C GLN A 217 34.89 28.37 -24.45
N PRO A 218 34.18 29.43 -24.86
CA PRO A 218 32.75 29.64 -24.55
C PRO A 218 31.83 28.55 -25.14
N GLU A 219 32.33 27.75 -26.08
CA GLU A 219 31.61 26.64 -26.72
C GLU A 219 31.27 25.50 -25.73
N GLY A 220 32.02 25.37 -24.64
CA GLY A 220 31.74 24.38 -23.59
C GLY A 220 30.46 24.66 -22.81
N LEU A 221 30.16 25.94 -22.57
CA LEU A 221 28.93 26.36 -21.88
C LEU A 221 27.71 26.22 -22.78
N ASP A 222 27.86 26.53 -24.06
CA ASP A 222 26.77 26.43 -25.04
C ASP A 222 26.32 24.97 -25.26
N ARG A 223 27.24 24.01 -25.08
CA ARG A 223 26.93 22.57 -25.13
C ARG A 223 26.09 22.08 -23.94
N ILE A 224 26.23 22.71 -22.77
CA ILE A 224 25.48 22.35 -21.55
C ILE A 224 24.05 22.92 -21.62
N TYR A 225 23.89 24.10 -22.24
CA TYR A 225 22.59 24.77 -22.37
C TYR A 225 21.80 24.42 -23.64
N ARG A 226 22.40 23.70 -24.59
CA ARG A 226 21.69 23.25 -25.78
C ARG A 226 20.64 22.20 -25.40
N PRO A 227 19.35 22.40 -25.74
CA PRO A 227 18.33 21.39 -25.50
C PRO A 227 18.70 20.13 -26.29
N GLN A 228 18.95 19.02 -25.58
CA GLN A 228 19.21 17.73 -26.19
C GLN A 228 17.95 17.33 -26.96
N VAL A 229 18.07 17.07 -28.26
CA VAL A 229 16.98 16.51 -29.05
C VAL A 229 16.67 15.15 -28.45
N LEU A 230 15.45 14.98 -27.97
CA LEU A 230 14.99 13.74 -27.37
C LEU A 230 15.07 12.65 -28.44
N GLU A 231 16.05 11.75 -28.34
CA GLU A 231 16.09 10.57 -29.20
C GLU A 231 14.86 9.74 -28.90
N VAL A 232 13.96 9.67 -29.89
CA VAL A 232 12.73 8.90 -29.79
C VAL A 232 13.14 7.43 -29.72
N PRO A 233 12.73 6.68 -28.68
CA PRO A 233 13.08 5.27 -28.57
C PRO A 233 12.56 4.54 -29.80
N VAL A 234 13.47 3.91 -30.55
CA VAL A 234 13.11 3.06 -31.69
C VAL A 234 12.43 1.82 -31.13
N LEU A 235 11.10 1.79 -31.23
CA LEU A 235 10.32 0.63 -30.84
C LEU A 235 10.55 -0.49 -31.86
N THR A 236 11.34 -1.48 -31.46
CA THR A 236 11.41 -2.77 -32.15
C THR A 236 10.41 -3.71 -31.48
N ALA A 237 9.60 -4.40 -32.28
CA ALA A 237 8.68 -5.40 -31.74
C ALA A 237 9.49 -6.51 -31.08
N ARG A 238 9.26 -6.71 -29.78
CA ARG A 238 9.92 -7.76 -28.98
C ARG A 238 9.43 -9.15 -29.39
N ASP A 239 8.17 -9.23 -29.78
CA ASP A 239 7.50 -10.47 -30.13
C ASP A 239 7.15 -10.48 -31.62
N GLY A 240 7.23 -11.66 -32.24
CA GLY A 240 6.76 -11.88 -33.60
C GLY A 240 5.24 -11.70 -33.73
N PRO A 241 4.65 -11.92 -34.93
CA PRO A 241 3.21 -11.84 -35.12
C PRO A 241 2.47 -12.72 -34.12
N ILE A 242 1.37 -12.24 -33.52
CA ILE A 242 0.53 -13.00 -32.59
C ILE A 242 0.07 -14.33 -33.19
N ALA A 243 -0.03 -14.42 -34.51
CA ALA A 243 -0.35 -15.65 -35.24
C ALA A 243 0.68 -16.79 -35.07
N ALA A 244 1.91 -16.49 -34.60
CA ALA A 244 2.95 -17.49 -34.34
C ALA A 244 2.92 -18.05 -32.91
N ILE A 245 2.03 -17.57 -32.04
CA ILE A 245 1.85 -18.08 -30.68
C ILE A 245 0.98 -19.34 -30.77
N ASP A 246 1.57 -20.50 -30.51
CA ASP A 246 0.85 -21.78 -30.41
C ASP A 246 0.26 -21.94 -28.99
N PRO A 247 -1.07 -21.91 -28.81
CA PRO A 247 -1.72 -22.04 -27.51
C PRO A 247 -1.67 -23.48 -26.95
N GLY A 248 -1.12 -24.45 -27.70
CA GLY A 248 -1.00 -25.85 -27.30
C GLY A 248 0.26 -26.21 -26.50
N LEU A 249 1.23 -25.30 -26.37
CA LEU A 249 2.40 -25.53 -25.52
C LEU A 249 2.09 -25.23 -24.05
N THR A 250 1.74 -26.28 -23.30
CA THR A 250 1.74 -26.23 -21.84
C THR A 250 3.15 -25.88 -21.36
N ALA A 251 3.28 -24.74 -20.69
CA ALA A 251 4.54 -24.25 -20.14
C ALA A 251 5.07 -25.19 -19.05
N SER A 252 5.88 -26.16 -19.45
CA SER A 252 6.86 -26.82 -18.60
C SER A 252 8.23 -26.54 -19.20
N GLY A 253 8.83 -25.43 -18.76
CA GLY A 253 10.14 -24.99 -19.22
C GLY A 253 10.69 -23.92 -18.28
N SER A 254 11.50 -24.37 -17.34
CA SER A 254 12.21 -23.59 -16.32
C SER A 254 12.82 -22.27 -16.84
N VAL A 255 12.49 -21.17 -16.19
CA VAL A 255 13.22 -19.89 -16.26
C VAL A 255 14.57 -20.01 -15.55
N ALA A 256 15.47 -20.81 -16.11
CA ALA A 256 16.83 -20.96 -15.61
C ALA A 256 17.78 -21.23 -16.76
N SER A 257 18.12 -20.18 -17.52
CA SER A 257 19.43 -19.95 -18.17
C SER A 257 19.30 -18.95 -19.30
N VAL A 258 19.35 -17.65 -18.99
CA VAL A 258 19.89 -16.64 -19.92
C VAL A 258 20.69 -15.63 -19.11
N VAL A 259 21.86 -16.07 -18.62
CA VAL A 259 22.94 -15.17 -18.17
C VAL A 259 24.26 -15.74 -18.69
N ALA A 260 24.61 -15.41 -19.94
CA ALA A 260 25.90 -15.57 -20.61
C ALA A 260 25.69 -15.06 -22.05
N GLN A 261 26.41 -14.13 -22.66
CA GLN A 261 27.68 -13.46 -22.42
C GLN A 261 27.59 -12.10 -23.15
N VAL A 262 28.12 -11.03 -22.54
CA VAL A 262 28.54 -9.82 -23.27
C VAL A 262 30.01 -9.60 -22.95
N ALA A 263 30.87 -9.80 -23.95
CA ALA A 263 32.23 -9.27 -23.97
C ALA A 263 32.58 -8.98 -25.45
N PRO A 264 33.22 -7.83 -25.76
CA PRO A 264 33.40 -7.35 -27.12
C PRO A 264 34.67 -7.93 -27.77
N ALA A 265 34.64 -8.09 -29.10
CA ALA A 265 35.80 -8.41 -29.93
C ALA A 265 36.45 -7.14 -30.49
N PRO A 266 37.77 -7.12 -30.75
CA PRO A 266 38.38 -6.23 -31.74
C PRO A 266 38.71 -6.99 -33.04
N ALA A 267 38.69 -6.21 -34.13
CA ALA A 267 38.91 -6.63 -35.50
C ALA A 267 40.37 -6.97 -35.84
N GLY A 268 40.58 -7.81 -36.87
CA GLY A 268 41.76 -7.69 -37.72
C GLY A 268 42.36 -8.96 -38.34
N VAL A 269 42.14 -9.11 -39.65
CA VAL A 269 43.07 -9.57 -40.72
C VAL A 269 43.38 -11.09 -40.88
N MET A 270 43.08 -11.59 -42.08
CA MET A 270 43.42 -12.90 -42.70
C MET A 270 44.87 -12.89 -43.27
N PRO A 271 45.46 -13.95 -43.91
CA PRO A 271 44.87 -15.21 -44.41
C PRO A 271 45.71 -16.53 -44.33
N ALA A 272 45.02 -17.61 -44.71
CA ALA A 272 45.44 -18.81 -45.46
C ALA A 272 46.36 -19.89 -44.82
N GLY A 273 45.80 -21.09 -44.71
CA GLY A 273 46.51 -22.37 -44.58
C GLY A 273 45.52 -23.55 -44.63
N VAL A 274 45.40 -24.18 -45.79
CA VAL A 274 44.51 -25.32 -46.10
C VAL A 274 45.10 -26.62 -45.53
N VAL A 275 44.32 -27.40 -44.77
CA VAL A 275 44.35 -28.88 -44.79
C VAL A 275 42.96 -29.44 -44.45
N GLN A 276 42.46 -30.31 -45.33
CA GLN A 276 41.23 -31.10 -45.19
C GLN A 276 41.44 -32.32 -44.28
N GLY A 277 40.41 -32.71 -43.51
CA GLY A 277 40.31 -34.05 -42.90
C GLY A 277 39.06 -34.21 -42.02
N PRO A 278 38.37 -35.38 -41.99
CA PRO A 278 36.93 -35.45 -41.75
C PRO A 278 36.52 -36.01 -40.36
N ILE A 279 35.31 -35.61 -39.95
CA ILE A 279 34.33 -36.21 -39.00
C ILE A 279 34.80 -37.27 -37.98
N GLN A 280 34.47 -37.02 -36.69
CA GLN A 280 33.94 -38.04 -35.78
C GLN A 280 33.16 -37.41 -34.62
N ALA A 281 31.83 -37.50 -34.68
CA ALA A 281 30.93 -37.28 -33.56
C ALA A 281 30.85 -38.59 -32.75
N GLY A 282 31.33 -38.55 -31.51
CA GLY A 282 31.17 -39.64 -30.56
C GLY A 282 29.69 -39.83 -30.21
N THR A 283 29.10 -40.87 -30.79
CA THR A 283 27.79 -41.40 -30.41
C THR A 283 27.98 -42.42 -29.30
N LEU A 284 27.32 -42.24 -28.17
CA LEU A 284 27.00 -43.32 -27.25
C LEU A 284 25.47 -43.38 -27.09
N PRO A 285 24.87 -44.58 -27.07
CA PRO A 285 23.47 -44.76 -27.43
C PRO A 285 22.53 -44.58 -26.23
N LEU A 286 21.36 -44.02 -26.52
CA LEU A 286 20.19 -43.99 -25.65
C LEU A 286 19.65 -45.43 -25.55
N GLN A 287 19.75 -46.02 -24.36
CA GLN A 287 19.18 -47.34 -24.07
C GLN A 287 17.78 -47.16 -23.50
N THR A 288 16.78 -47.41 -24.33
CA THR A 288 15.38 -47.57 -23.93
C THR A 288 15.24 -48.86 -23.13
N ALA A 289 14.91 -48.76 -21.85
CA ALA A 289 14.50 -49.91 -21.04
C ALA A 289 12.99 -49.81 -20.77
N ALA A 290 12.28 -50.74 -21.40
CA ALA A 290 10.86 -50.96 -21.27
C ALA A 290 10.46 -51.51 -19.90
N LEU A 291 9.19 -51.28 -19.58
CA LEU A 291 8.42 -51.77 -18.44
C LEU A 291 8.63 -53.26 -18.16
N THR A 292 8.92 -53.60 -16.91
CA THR A 292 8.71 -54.95 -16.34
C THR A 292 8.03 -54.80 -14.98
N PRO A 293 6.96 -55.56 -14.69
CA PRO A 293 6.25 -55.48 -13.41
C PRO A 293 6.84 -56.45 -12.38
N GLY A 294 6.90 -56.00 -11.13
CA GLY A 294 7.12 -56.83 -9.94
C GLY A 294 8.55 -56.81 -9.41
N VAL A 295 8.72 -56.22 -8.22
CA VAL A 295 9.35 -56.81 -7.01
C VAL A 295 9.28 -55.76 -5.90
N ALA A 296 8.91 -56.24 -4.71
CA ALA A 296 8.58 -55.50 -3.51
C ALA A 296 9.63 -54.46 -3.07
N GLY A 297 9.18 -53.22 -2.88
CA GLY A 297 9.83 -52.23 -2.03
C GLY A 297 9.36 -52.35 -0.58
N PRO A 298 10.17 -51.95 0.42
CA PRO A 298 9.88 -52.17 1.83
C PRO A 298 8.62 -51.41 2.26
N VAL A 299 7.74 -52.14 2.94
CA VAL A 299 6.48 -51.65 3.50
C VAL A 299 6.81 -50.65 4.62
N LEU A 300 6.50 -49.37 4.39
CA LEU A 300 6.39 -48.39 5.46
C LEU A 300 5.23 -48.85 6.36
N PRO A 301 5.40 -48.94 7.69
CA PRO A 301 4.30 -49.32 8.55
C PRO A 301 3.18 -48.29 8.38
N GLU A 302 2.00 -48.80 8.01
CA GLU A 302 0.76 -48.03 7.97
C GLU A 302 0.63 -47.30 9.30
N GLN A 303 0.59 -45.98 9.25
CA GLN A 303 0.14 -45.19 10.37
C GLN A 303 -1.33 -45.53 10.56
N ASN A 304 -1.53 -46.52 11.43
CA ASN A 304 -2.79 -46.90 12.00
C ASN A 304 -3.46 -45.60 12.47
N GLY A 305 -4.44 -45.13 11.70
CA GLY A 305 -5.25 -43.99 12.07
C GLY A 305 -5.81 -44.27 13.45
N VAL A 306 -5.42 -43.44 14.42
CA VAL A 306 -6.02 -43.44 15.75
C VAL A 306 -7.47 -43.02 15.56
N ARG A 307 -8.34 -43.99 15.29
CA ARG A 307 -9.79 -43.84 15.45
C ARG A 307 -10.06 -44.03 16.93
N THR A 308 -9.91 -42.97 17.69
CA THR A 308 -10.66 -42.82 18.93
C THR A 308 -12.13 -42.68 18.53
N VAL A 309 -12.92 -43.69 18.88
CA VAL A 309 -14.38 -43.61 18.85
C VAL A 309 -14.77 -42.63 19.95
N ALA A 310 -14.68 -41.34 19.63
CA ALA A 310 -15.30 -40.30 20.42
C ALA A 310 -16.82 -40.58 20.43
N PRO A 311 -17.51 -40.35 21.55
CA PRO A 311 -18.95 -40.56 21.65
C PRO A 311 -19.64 -39.83 20.49
N ASP A 312 -20.73 -40.43 20.00
CA ASP A 312 -21.52 -40.00 18.85
C ASP A 312 -21.96 -38.52 19.00
N GLN A 313 -21.04 -37.62 18.66
CA GLN A 313 -21.26 -36.19 18.72
C GLN A 313 -22.09 -35.81 17.51
N ALA A 314 -23.25 -35.22 17.79
CA ALA A 314 -24.22 -34.80 16.81
C ALA A 314 -23.55 -33.97 15.70
N GLU A 315 -23.86 -34.33 14.46
CA GLU A 315 -23.28 -33.67 13.29
C GLU A 315 -23.95 -32.30 13.11
N VAL A 316 -23.16 -31.24 13.20
CA VAL A 316 -23.61 -29.86 13.02
C VAL A 316 -22.95 -29.30 11.75
N GLU A 317 -23.78 -28.85 10.82
CA GLU A 317 -23.35 -28.17 9.60
C GLU A 317 -23.87 -26.73 9.56
N LEU A 318 -23.06 -25.84 9.02
CA LEU A 318 -23.46 -24.49 8.62
C LEU A 318 -23.95 -24.49 7.17
N LEU A 319 -25.03 -23.76 6.91
CA LEU A 319 -25.60 -23.56 5.58
C LEU A 319 -25.83 -22.07 5.35
N ALA A 320 -25.38 -21.56 4.20
CA ALA A 320 -25.62 -20.17 3.81
C ALA A 320 -26.60 -20.11 2.62
N THR A 321 -27.78 -19.49 2.79
CA THR A 321 -28.71 -19.31 1.67
C THR A 321 -28.29 -18.16 0.76
N ARG A 322 -27.65 -17.13 1.34
CA ARG A 322 -27.09 -15.96 0.64
C ARG A 322 -25.66 -15.71 1.10
N PRO A 323 -24.86 -14.90 0.36
CA PRO A 323 -23.51 -14.56 0.78
C PRO A 323 -23.47 -14.04 2.21
N ALA A 324 -22.78 -14.76 3.08
CA ALA A 324 -22.70 -14.48 4.50
C ALA A 324 -21.26 -14.68 4.99
N TRP A 325 -20.72 -13.68 5.69
CA TRP A 325 -19.41 -13.83 6.31
C TRP A 325 -19.55 -14.66 7.58
N VAL A 326 -18.76 -15.70 7.73
CA VAL A 326 -18.77 -16.55 8.91
C VAL A 326 -17.35 -16.75 9.43
N ARG A 327 -17.24 -16.69 10.74
CA ARG A 327 -16.05 -17.07 11.48
C ARG A 327 -16.43 -18.06 12.56
N VAL A 328 -15.86 -19.26 12.47
CA VAL A 328 -16.00 -20.32 13.44
C VAL A 328 -14.70 -20.40 14.22
N THR A 329 -14.77 -20.21 15.52
CA THR A 329 -13.62 -20.27 16.42
C THR A 329 -13.83 -21.43 17.39
N SER A 330 -12.84 -22.31 17.54
CA SER A 330 -12.81 -23.34 18.58
C SER A 330 -12.73 -22.70 19.97
N ALA A 331 -13.05 -23.44 21.02
CA ALA A 331 -12.91 -22.96 22.39
C ALA A 331 -11.46 -22.59 22.75
N ASP A 332 -10.47 -23.27 22.14
CA ASP A 332 -9.04 -22.95 22.25
C ASP A 332 -8.62 -21.64 21.55
N GLY A 333 -9.56 -20.90 20.95
CA GLY A 333 -9.29 -19.67 20.18
C GLY A 333 -8.79 -19.91 18.75
N THR A 334 -8.59 -21.17 18.35
CA THR A 334 -8.20 -21.52 16.97
C THR A 334 -9.34 -21.24 16.00
N VAL A 335 -9.06 -20.50 14.92
CA VAL A 335 -10.04 -20.23 13.87
C VAL A 335 -10.17 -21.44 12.94
N LEU A 336 -11.32 -22.10 12.98
CA LEU A 336 -11.63 -23.31 12.19
C LEU A 336 -12.07 -22.95 10.77
N LEU A 337 -12.81 -21.84 10.63
CA LEU A 337 -13.26 -21.31 9.35
C LEU A 337 -13.34 -19.80 9.45
N GLU A 338 -12.80 -19.11 8.46
CA GLU A 338 -13.04 -17.67 8.26
C GLU A 338 -13.13 -17.38 6.77
N LYS A 339 -14.35 -17.11 6.29
CA LYS A 339 -14.62 -16.81 4.87
C LYS A 339 -16.00 -16.16 4.74
N THR A 340 -16.25 -15.54 3.60
CA THR A 340 -17.63 -15.35 3.10
C THR A 340 -18.08 -16.65 2.45
N MET A 341 -19.07 -17.32 3.04
CA MET A 341 -19.76 -18.45 2.43
C MET A 341 -20.68 -17.94 1.33
N ASP A 342 -20.59 -18.55 0.15
CA ASP A 342 -21.47 -18.25 -0.97
C ASP A 342 -22.87 -18.86 -0.78
N ALA A 343 -23.85 -18.41 -1.57
CA ALA A 343 -25.19 -18.98 -1.55
C ALA A 343 -25.15 -20.48 -1.91
N GLY A 344 -25.74 -21.32 -1.07
CA GLY A 344 -25.73 -22.77 -1.23
C GLY A 344 -24.52 -23.48 -0.60
N GLU A 345 -23.52 -22.75 -0.11
CA GLU A 345 -22.33 -23.35 0.49
C GLU A 345 -22.68 -24.01 1.84
N ARG A 346 -22.08 -25.18 2.10
CA ARG A 346 -22.25 -25.96 3.33
C ARG A 346 -20.89 -26.22 3.96
N PHE A 347 -20.82 -26.13 5.27
CA PHE A 347 -19.60 -26.41 6.02
C PHE A 347 -19.91 -27.32 7.21
N ALA A 348 -19.39 -28.55 7.17
CA ALA A 348 -19.49 -29.49 8.29
C ALA A 348 -18.47 -29.13 9.37
N LEU A 349 -18.93 -28.99 10.60
CA LEU A 349 -18.05 -28.69 11.73
C LEU A 349 -17.28 -29.94 12.15
N PRO A 350 -15.96 -29.83 12.42
CA PRO A 350 -15.22 -30.94 12.99
C PRO A 350 -15.77 -31.32 14.37
N LYS A 351 -15.76 -32.62 14.69
CA LYS A 351 -16.20 -33.15 15.98
C LYS A 351 -15.18 -32.78 17.05
N LEU A 352 -15.45 -31.71 17.80
CA LEU A 352 -14.59 -31.18 18.86
C LEU A 352 -15.20 -31.48 20.22
N GLU A 353 -14.36 -31.66 21.25
CA GLU A 353 -14.82 -31.94 22.61
C GLU A 353 -15.58 -30.75 23.22
N GLU A 354 -15.12 -29.52 22.93
CA GLU A 354 -15.79 -28.28 23.30
C GLU A 354 -16.46 -27.64 22.08
N PRO A 355 -17.70 -27.11 22.22
CA PRO A 355 -18.44 -26.60 21.09
C PRO A 355 -17.85 -25.27 20.58
N PRO A 356 -17.60 -25.13 19.27
CA PRO A 356 -17.07 -23.90 18.71
C PRO A 356 -18.09 -22.77 18.77
N ILE A 357 -17.61 -21.53 18.74
CA ILE A 357 -18.42 -20.33 18.65
C ILE A 357 -18.47 -19.82 17.21
N LEU A 358 -19.66 -19.43 16.78
CA LEU A 358 -19.88 -18.77 15.50
C LEU A 358 -20.09 -17.27 15.69
N ARG A 359 -19.44 -16.54 14.81
CA ARG A 359 -19.80 -15.17 14.46
C ARG A 359 -20.19 -15.11 12.99
N ALA A 360 -21.37 -14.57 12.71
CA ALA A 360 -21.88 -14.43 11.35
C ALA A 360 -22.19 -12.97 11.06
N GLY A 361 -21.90 -12.53 9.83
CA GLY A 361 -22.33 -11.28 9.22
C GLY A 361 -23.32 -11.59 8.10
N ASN A 362 -24.39 -10.80 7.98
CA ASN A 362 -25.61 -11.19 7.25
C ASN A 362 -26.23 -12.49 7.81
N SER A 363 -26.32 -12.58 9.14
CA SER A 363 -26.72 -13.81 9.86
C SER A 363 -28.13 -14.30 9.56
N GLY A 364 -28.99 -13.46 8.98
CA GLY A 364 -30.31 -13.86 8.49
C GLY A 364 -30.27 -14.77 7.25
N ALA A 365 -29.10 -15.02 6.68
CA ALA A 365 -28.87 -15.97 5.61
C ALA A 365 -28.17 -17.26 6.09
N VAL A 366 -27.83 -17.37 7.38
CA VAL A 366 -27.11 -18.52 7.94
C VAL A 366 -28.10 -19.41 8.68
N TYR A 367 -28.08 -20.68 8.36
CA TYR A 367 -28.87 -21.75 8.95
C TYR A 367 -27.95 -22.86 9.47
N PHE A 368 -28.47 -23.67 10.39
CA PHE A 368 -27.73 -24.76 11.03
C PHE A 368 -28.43 -26.07 10.75
N ALA A 369 -27.77 -27.06 10.15
CA ALA A 369 -28.30 -28.42 10.09
C ALA A 369 -27.73 -29.23 11.25
N VAL A 370 -28.60 -29.76 12.11
CA VAL A 370 -28.24 -30.66 13.21
C VAL A 370 -28.86 -32.01 12.89
N ASN A 371 -28.03 -33.04 12.66
CA ASN A 371 -28.49 -34.38 12.27
C ASN A 371 -29.48 -34.36 11.08
N GLY A 372 -29.19 -33.54 10.06
CA GLY A 372 -30.00 -33.38 8.85
C GLY A 372 -31.26 -32.51 9.00
N LYS A 373 -31.56 -31.99 10.21
CA LYS A 373 -32.68 -31.06 10.43
C LYS A 373 -32.18 -29.63 10.47
N THR A 374 -32.79 -28.74 9.68
CA THR A 374 -32.38 -27.33 9.58
C THR A 374 -33.07 -26.43 10.60
N TYR A 375 -32.28 -25.66 11.34
CA TYR A 375 -32.67 -24.67 12.35
C TYR A 375 -32.18 -23.28 11.94
N GLY A 376 -32.92 -22.24 12.34
CA GLY A 376 -32.57 -20.85 12.05
C GLY A 376 -33.74 -20.07 11.45
N PRO A 377 -33.48 -18.88 10.85
CA PRO A 377 -32.16 -18.28 10.60
C PRO A 377 -31.44 -17.82 11.88
N ALA A 378 -30.11 -17.67 11.83
CA ALA A 378 -29.32 -17.21 12.97
C ALA A 378 -29.72 -15.81 13.47
N ALA A 379 -30.39 -15.02 12.63
CA ALA A 379 -31.03 -13.75 12.98
C ALA A 379 -32.31 -13.51 12.18
N LYS A 380 -33.21 -12.65 12.67
CA LYS A 380 -34.42 -12.22 11.95
C LYS A 380 -34.15 -11.32 10.71
N GLY A 381 -32.90 -11.09 10.33
CA GLY A 381 -32.52 -10.21 9.22
C GLY A 381 -31.01 -10.12 8.98
N ALA A 382 -30.58 -9.23 8.07
CA ALA A 382 -29.18 -8.98 7.75
C ALA A 382 -28.48 -8.19 8.87
N GLN A 383 -28.02 -8.90 9.90
CA GLN A 383 -27.28 -8.33 11.03
C GLN A 383 -26.12 -9.23 11.44
N VAL A 384 -25.18 -8.70 12.23
CA VAL A 384 -24.09 -9.50 12.80
C VAL A 384 -24.57 -10.15 14.09
N VAL A 385 -24.43 -11.47 14.18
CA VAL A 385 -24.64 -12.22 15.43
C VAL A 385 -23.29 -12.74 15.89
N LYS A 386 -23.03 -12.57 17.18
CA LYS A 386 -21.78 -12.95 17.85
C LYS A 386 -22.07 -14.04 18.88
N ASN A 387 -21.06 -14.86 19.18
CA ASN A 387 -21.06 -15.84 20.27
C ASN A 387 -22.22 -16.86 20.19
N VAL A 388 -22.53 -17.33 18.98
CA VAL A 388 -23.48 -18.44 18.81
C VAL A 388 -22.75 -19.74 19.07
N VAL A 389 -23.07 -20.42 20.17
CA VAL A 389 -22.51 -21.73 20.50
C VAL A 389 -23.05 -22.77 19.51
N LEU A 390 -22.15 -23.42 18.78
CA LEU A 390 -22.46 -24.42 17.77
C LEU A 390 -22.51 -25.83 18.37
N SER A 391 -23.43 -26.04 19.31
CA SER A 391 -23.77 -27.39 19.83
C SER A 391 -25.20 -27.77 19.46
N ALA A 392 -25.47 -29.06 19.29
CA ALA A 392 -26.81 -29.55 18.95
C ALA A 392 -27.88 -29.07 19.97
N ASP A 393 -27.56 -29.14 21.25
CA ASP A 393 -28.47 -28.71 22.33
C ASP A 393 -28.70 -27.19 22.30
N SER A 394 -27.63 -26.39 22.20
CA SER A 394 -27.77 -24.92 22.17
C SER A 394 -28.52 -24.42 20.94
N LEU A 395 -28.33 -25.07 19.79
CA LEU A 395 -28.99 -24.68 18.55
C LEU A 395 -30.47 -25.06 18.55
N THR A 396 -30.82 -26.23 19.08
CA THR A 396 -32.22 -26.70 19.18
C THR A 396 -33.03 -25.93 20.23
N GLU A 397 -32.39 -25.45 21.31
CA GLU A 397 -33.03 -24.59 22.31
C GLU A 397 -33.20 -23.14 21.84
N LYS A 398 -32.18 -22.56 21.18
CA LYS A 398 -32.20 -21.13 20.80
C LYS A 398 -32.92 -20.86 19.49
N PHE A 399 -32.94 -21.80 18.54
CA PHE A 399 -33.47 -21.57 17.20
C PHE A 399 -34.65 -22.50 16.90
N ALA A 400 -35.68 -21.92 16.28
CA ALA A 400 -36.81 -22.70 15.79
C ALA A 400 -36.44 -23.48 14.52
N PHE A 401 -37.25 -24.49 14.20
CA PHE A 401 -37.18 -25.19 12.91
C PHE A 401 -37.28 -24.20 11.76
N ALA A 402 -36.40 -24.36 10.77
CA ALA A 402 -36.35 -23.46 9.63
C ALA A 402 -37.62 -23.63 8.77
N ASP A 403 -38.29 -22.50 8.53
CA ASP A 403 -39.49 -22.46 7.71
C ASP A 403 -39.10 -22.34 6.24
N VAL A 404 -39.16 -23.48 5.55
CA VAL A 404 -38.75 -23.64 4.14
C VAL A 404 -39.59 -22.79 3.19
N THR A 405 -40.80 -22.37 3.60
CA THR A 405 -41.67 -21.53 2.77
C THR A 405 -41.25 -20.06 2.72
N LYS A 406 -40.42 -19.61 3.66
CA LYS A 406 -39.98 -18.21 3.77
C LYS A 406 -38.72 -17.90 2.97
N ASP A 407 -37.91 -18.90 2.65
CA ASP A 407 -36.67 -18.73 1.86
C ASP A 407 -36.62 -19.76 0.72
N PRO A 408 -36.77 -19.33 -0.55
CA PRO A 408 -36.75 -20.23 -1.70
C PRO A 408 -35.40 -20.92 -1.89
N GLN A 409 -34.29 -20.30 -1.47
CA GLN A 409 -32.96 -20.90 -1.58
C GLN A 409 -32.77 -22.01 -0.54
N LEU A 410 -33.35 -21.85 0.67
CA LEU A 410 -33.38 -22.92 1.66
C LEU A 410 -34.17 -24.13 1.14
N ALA A 411 -35.29 -23.90 0.45
CA ALA A 411 -36.10 -24.96 -0.14
C ALA A 411 -35.34 -25.81 -1.17
N GLU A 412 -34.57 -25.15 -2.03
CA GLU A 412 -33.71 -25.82 -3.00
C GLU A 412 -32.62 -26.65 -2.32
N MET A 413 -31.97 -26.10 -1.29
CA MET A 413 -30.91 -26.80 -0.54
C MET A 413 -31.42 -28.03 0.21
N VAL A 414 -32.59 -27.93 0.87
CA VAL A 414 -33.20 -29.07 1.57
C VAL A 414 -33.68 -30.13 0.58
N ALA A 415 -34.20 -29.73 -0.59
CA ALA A 415 -34.59 -30.67 -1.65
C ALA A 415 -33.39 -31.42 -2.22
N LEU A 416 -32.27 -30.73 -2.46
CA LEU A 416 -31.01 -31.34 -2.91
C LEU A 416 -30.45 -32.31 -1.86
N ALA A 417 -30.41 -31.93 -0.59
CA ALA A 417 -29.94 -32.79 0.49
C ALA A 417 -30.80 -34.06 0.66
N SER A 418 -32.12 -33.93 0.46
CA SER A 418 -33.06 -35.06 0.51
C SER A 418 -32.89 -36.01 -0.67
N ALA A 419 -32.45 -35.52 -1.83
CA ALA A 419 -32.19 -36.34 -3.01
C ALA A 419 -30.86 -37.12 -2.92
N GLU A 420 -29.91 -36.62 -2.13
CA GLU A 420 -28.56 -37.18 -2.01
C GLU A 420 -28.42 -38.24 -0.92
N THR A 421 -29.42 -38.42 -0.04
CA THR A 421 -29.46 -39.51 0.95
C THR A 421 -30.04 -40.77 0.30
N PRO A 422 -29.25 -41.80 -0.08
CA PRO A 422 -29.79 -43.01 -0.64
C PRO A 422 -30.33 -43.87 0.52
N ARG A 423 -31.63 -44.17 0.42
CA ARG A 423 -32.39 -45.25 1.08
C ARG A 423 -31.50 -46.38 1.66
N ALA A 424 -31.10 -46.24 2.91
CA ALA A 424 -30.52 -47.30 3.72
C ALA A 424 -31.51 -47.73 4.80
N ASP A 425 -32.69 -48.19 4.39
CA ASP A 425 -33.48 -49.06 5.26
C ASP A 425 -34.48 -49.89 4.45
N SER A 426 -34.07 -51.10 4.10
CA SER A 426 -34.97 -52.23 3.86
C SER A 426 -34.15 -53.52 3.97
N THR A 427 -33.61 -53.81 5.16
CA THR A 427 -33.40 -55.21 5.54
C THR A 427 -34.78 -55.81 5.78
N GLU A 428 -35.36 -56.31 4.70
CA GLU A 428 -36.58 -57.10 4.70
C GLU A 428 -36.37 -58.31 5.61
N THR A 429 -37.02 -58.26 6.78
CA THR A 429 -37.23 -59.38 7.67
C THR A 429 -38.13 -60.37 6.94
N VAL A 430 -37.54 -61.37 6.28
CA VAL A 430 -38.28 -62.54 5.81
C VAL A 430 -38.40 -63.51 6.99
N ALA A 431 -39.42 -63.27 7.80
CA ALA A 431 -39.98 -64.24 8.72
C ALA A 431 -41.50 -64.30 8.49
N GLY A 432 -41.94 -65.35 7.80
CA GLY A 432 -43.36 -65.62 7.56
C GLY A 432 -43.55 -66.86 6.71
N GLY A 433 -43.60 -68.03 7.34
CA GLY A 433 -44.08 -69.25 6.69
C GLY A 433 -45.59 -69.24 6.46
N ARG A 434 -46.05 -70.02 5.47
CA ARG A 434 -47.01 -71.16 5.59
C ARG A 434 -47.70 -71.45 4.24
N SER A 435 -47.95 -72.75 3.98
CA SER A 435 -48.87 -73.38 2.99
C SER A 435 -48.49 -73.19 1.51
N GLU A 436 -48.43 -74.20 0.65
CA GLU A 436 -49.10 -75.52 0.56
C GLU A 436 -48.16 -76.69 0.29
#